data_AF-A0A7S3WN60-F1
#
_entry.id   AF-A0A7S3WN60-F1
#
_cell.length_a   1.000
_cell.length_b   1.000
_cell.length_c   1.000
_cell.angle_alpha   90.00
_cell.angle_beta   90.00
_cell.angle_gamma   90.00
#
_symmetry.space_group_name_H-M   'P 1'
#
loop_
_entity.id
_entity.type
_entity.pdbx_description
1 polymer ?
#
loop_
_entity_poly.entity_id
_entity_poly.type
_entity_poly.pdbx_seq_one_letter_code
_entity_poly.pdbx_strand_id
1 'polypeptide(L)'
;MASTVNGYEGTGRALSLKLIQQLRAKAQAGGEAAGGSASALAEDPALGGRTLREVSLEEPIRYAQGDPVERWLHGLLCLDATTSLPPVRSTPHPSECELYWVDRDALFSYHSASEAFLQRMLALCVSSHYKNTPNDLQLLSDAPAHQAFVLLGPVDVDAKRLPDILAVVQICLEGDISHESVRRSMARGETPSGDLIAWTVSQQFQEPEFASLSGARVVRVAVHPDLARMGYGSRALDLLTHYYQGDVRPLKP
;
A
#
# COMPACT_ATOMS: atom_id res chain seq x y z
N MET A 1 14.46 21.65 0.99
CA MET A 1 13.31 20.79 0.62
C MET A 1 12.50 20.58 1.88
N ALA A 2 11.18 20.80 1.83
CA ALA A 2 10.28 20.53 2.96
C ALA A 2 9.40 19.32 2.59
N SER A 3 9.13 18.46 3.55
CA SER A 3 8.29 17.28 3.38
C SER A 3 7.53 17.03 4.68
N THR A 4 6.26 16.66 4.55
CA THR A 4 5.41 16.24 5.67
C THR A 4 5.39 14.73 5.72
N VAL A 5 5.71 14.15 6.87
CA VAL A 5 5.78 12.69 7.05
C VAL A 5 4.49 12.16 7.67
N ASN A 6 4.02 12.79 8.75
CA ASN A 6 2.82 12.39 9.47
C ASN A 6 1.69 13.37 9.14
N GLY A 7 0.55 12.86 8.64
CA GLY A 7 -0.65 13.68 8.39
C GLY A 7 -1.36 13.40 7.05
N TYR A 8 -2.39 14.21 6.76
CA TYR A 8 -3.38 13.99 5.69
C TYR A 8 -2.84 14.08 4.25
N GLU A 9 -1.66 14.69 4.06
CA GLU A 9 -0.96 14.79 2.77
C GLU A 9 0.49 14.27 2.86
N GLY A 10 0.78 13.46 3.88
CA GLY A 10 2.10 12.86 4.05
C GLY A 10 2.43 11.94 2.88
N THR A 11 3.58 12.14 2.23
CA THR A 11 4.04 11.34 1.07
C THR A 11 4.45 9.90 1.41
N GLY A 12 4.06 9.38 2.58
CA GLY A 12 4.63 8.17 3.17
C GLY A 12 6.11 8.34 3.49
N ARG A 13 6.54 7.94 4.70
CA ARG A 13 7.96 8.06 5.10
C ARG A 13 8.90 7.23 4.22
N ALA A 14 8.40 6.23 3.51
CA ALA A 14 9.21 5.40 2.63
C ALA A 14 9.83 6.16 1.45
N LEU A 15 9.13 7.14 0.87
CA LEU A 15 9.68 7.95 -0.21
C LEU A 15 10.74 8.93 0.32
N SER A 16 10.43 9.61 1.43
CA SER A 16 11.40 10.51 2.06
C SER A 16 12.64 9.74 2.51
N LEU A 17 12.47 8.54 3.08
CA LEU A 17 13.59 7.66 3.44
C LEU A 17 14.36 7.15 2.21
N LYS A 18 13.69 6.72 1.13
CA LYS A 18 14.39 6.29 -0.11
C LYS A 18 15.18 7.44 -0.73
N LEU A 19 14.59 8.62 -0.80
CA LEU A 19 15.26 9.82 -1.32
C LEU A 19 16.44 10.22 -0.42
N ILE A 20 16.22 10.27 0.90
CA ILE A 20 17.27 10.57 1.88
C ILE A 20 18.37 9.51 1.83
N GLN A 21 18.05 8.22 1.72
CA GLN A 21 19.01 7.13 1.55
C GLN A 21 19.82 7.29 0.26
N GLN A 22 19.18 7.60 -0.87
CA GLN A 22 19.87 7.88 -2.13
C GLN A 22 20.78 9.10 -2.03
N LEU A 23 20.32 10.16 -1.36
CA LEU A 23 21.11 11.37 -1.12
C LEU A 23 22.27 11.10 -0.16
N ARG A 24 22.10 10.27 0.86
CA ARG A 24 23.17 9.80 1.76
C ARG A 24 24.22 8.99 0.99
N ALA A 25 23.79 8.05 0.16
CA ALA A 25 24.68 7.24 -0.67
C ALA A 25 25.49 8.11 -1.65
N LYS A 26 24.84 9.10 -2.29
CA LYS A 26 25.53 10.06 -3.18
C LYS A 26 26.47 11.00 -2.44
N ALA A 27 26.11 11.45 -1.24
CA ALA A 27 26.97 12.28 -0.41
C ALA A 27 28.20 11.52 0.10
N GLN A 28 28.07 10.22 0.41
CA GLN A 28 29.18 9.35 0.80
C GLN A 28 30.09 8.99 -0.39
N ALA A 29 29.52 8.69 -1.56
CA ALA A 29 30.28 8.38 -2.78
C ALA A 29 31.13 9.57 -3.28
N GLY A 30 30.69 10.81 -3.03
CA GLY A 30 31.46 12.03 -3.33
C GLY A 30 32.67 12.27 -2.40
N GLY A 31 32.80 11.52 -1.30
CA GLY A 31 33.91 11.64 -0.34
C GLY A 31 35.08 10.68 -0.59
N GLU A 32 34.88 9.60 -1.35
CA GLU A 32 35.90 8.56 -1.58
C GLU A 32 36.63 8.68 -2.94
N ALA A 33 36.30 9.68 -3.76
CA ALA A 33 36.94 9.92 -5.07
C ALA A 33 38.25 10.74 -4.98
N ALA A 34 39.09 10.48 -3.97
CA ALA A 34 40.43 11.07 -3.84
C ALA A 34 41.59 10.09 -4.16
N GLY A 35 41.31 8.89 -4.71
CA GLY A 35 42.38 8.02 -5.20
C GLY A 35 41.90 6.75 -5.90
N GLY A 36 41.97 6.72 -7.23
CA GLY A 36 41.83 5.48 -8.01
C GLY A 36 41.19 5.69 -9.39
N SER A 37 41.89 5.29 -10.45
CA SER A 37 41.63 5.65 -11.85
C SER A 37 40.60 4.78 -12.61
N ALA A 38 39.94 5.45 -13.56
CA ALA A 38 39.49 4.98 -14.89
C ALA A 38 38.23 4.09 -15.02
N SER A 39 37.14 4.66 -15.55
CA SER A 39 36.65 4.44 -16.93
C SER A 39 35.24 5.04 -17.13
N ALA A 40 35.02 5.60 -18.32
CA ALA A 40 33.92 6.47 -18.73
C ALA A 40 32.53 5.80 -18.79
N LEU A 41 31.48 6.58 -18.49
CA LEU A 41 30.37 6.95 -19.39
C LEU A 41 29.69 8.21 -18.80
N ALA A 42 29.32 9.14 -19.66
CA ALA A 42 29.06 10.55 -19.36
C ALA A 42 27.99 10.81 -18.28
N GLU A 43 28.40 11.39 -17.16
CA GLU A 43 27.54 12.13 -16.24
C GLU A 43 28.04 13.58 -16.13
N ASP A 44 27.08 14.52 -16.21
CA ASP A 44 27.22 15.97 -16.17
C ASP A 44 28.10 16.46 -14.99
N PRO A 45 29.22 17.17 -15.20
CA PRO A 45 30.25 17.41 -14.18
C PRO A 45 29.93 18.55 -13.19
N ALA A 46 28.69 19.03 -13.10
CA ALA A 46 28.35 20.24 -12.35
C ALA A 46 27.96 20.04 -10.87
N LEU A 47 28.02 18.83 -10.31
CA LEU A 47 27.46 18.53 -8.98
C LEU A 47 28.45 17.86 -8.02
N GLY A 48 29.64 18.44 -7.90
CA GLY A 48 30.54 18.17 -6.79
C GLY A 48 29.93 18.55 -5.43
N GLY A 49 30.06 17.66 -4.44
CA GLY A 49 29.98 18.02 -3.02
C GLY A 49 28.61 18.42 -2.46
N ARG A 50 27.52 17.71 -2.79
CA ARG A 50 26.24 17.93 -2.09
C ARG A 50 26.31 17.40 -0.65
N THR A 51 26.43 18.30 0.33
CA THR A 51 26.24 18.00 1.76
C THR A 51 24.75 17.92 2.10
N LEU A 52 24.33 16.78 2.65
CA LEU A 52 22.96 16.58 3.13
C LEU A 52 22.88 16.96 4.61
N ARG A 53 22.06 17.97 4.94
CA ARG A 53 21.69 18.31 6.32
C ARG A 53 20.21 18.05 6.53
N GLU A 54 19.90 17.11 7.40
CA GLU A 54 18.54 16.74 7.79
C GLU A 54 18.15 17.52 9.05
N VAL A 55 16.94 18.08 9.05
CA VAL A 55 16.35 18.76 10.20
C VAL A 55 14.92 18.26 10.33
N SER A 56 14.60 17.63 11.46
CA SER A 56 13.23 17.25 11.82
C SER A 56 12.62 18.30 12.73
N LEU A 57 11.35 18.61 12.51
CA LEU A 57 10.55 19.48 13.37
C LEU A 57 9.42 18.61 13.93
N GLU A 58 9.41 18.43 15.26
CA GLU A 58 8.43 17.59 15.95
C GLU A 58 7.59 18.37 16.95
N GLU A 59 8.01 19.57 17.35
CA GLU A 59 7.31 20.40 18.33
C GLU A 59 6.10 21.11 17.68
N PRO A 60 4.87 20.82 18.13
CA PRO A 60 3.67 21.45 17.59
C PRO A 60 3.57 22.91 18.07
N ILE A 61 3.15 23.80 17.17
CA ILE A 61 2.95 25.23 17.49
C ILE A 61 1.49 25.58 17.81
N ARG A 62 0.53 24.71 17.49
CA ARG A 62 -0.92 24.96 17.64
C ARG A 62 -1.51 24.35 18.91
N TYR A 63 -0.89 23.29 19.41
CA TYR A 63 -1.35 22.51 20.55
C TYR A 63 -0.15 22.10 21.41
N ALA A 64 -0.41 21.63 22.63
CA ALA A 64 0.65 21.23 23.54
C ALA A 64 1.34 19.94 23.06
N GLN A 65 2.64 19.82 23.34
CA GLN A 65 3.36 18.59 23.07
C GLN A 65 2.73 17.43 23.85
N GLY A 66 2.41 16.33 23.16
CA GLY A 66 1.82 15.14 23.77
C GLY A 66 0.31 15.20 24.02
N ASP A 67 -0.42 16.08 23.33
CA ASP A 67 -1.88 16.20 23.39
C ASP A 67 -2.57 14.81 23.26
N PRO A 68 -3.42 14.41 24.22
CA PRO A 68 -4.11 13.13 24.19
C PRO A 68 -5.09 12.99 23.03
N VAL A 69 -5.72 14.08 22.56
CA VAL A 69 -6.64 14.05 21.43
C VAL A 69 -5.88 13.79 20.14
N GLU A 70 -4.73 14.44 19.96
CA GLU A 70 -3.86 14.21 18.79
C GLU A 70 -3.34 12.76 18.78
N ARG A 71 -2.91 12.24 19.94
CA ARG A 71 -2.47 10.84 20.06
C ARG A 71 -3.60 9.86 19.70
N TRP A 72 -4.81 10.12 20.18
CA TRP A 72 -5.97 9.30 19.85
C TRP A 72 -6.28 9.34 18.34
N LEU A 73 -6.27 10.53 17.74
CA LEU A 73 -6.54 10.71 16.31
C LEU A 73 -5.48 10.01 15.45
N HIS A 74 -4.21 10.11 15.83
CA HIS A 74 -3.10 9.41 15.18
C HIS A 74 -3.25 7.89 15.23
N GLY A 75 -3.64 7.36 16.39
CA GLY A 75 -3.94 5.94 16.56
C GLY A 75 -5.10 5.52 15.66
N LEU A 76 -6.24 6.20 15.75
CA LEU A 76 -7.45 5.91 14.99
C LEU A 76 -7.23 5.92 13.48
N LEU A 77 -6.53 6.94 12.97
CA LEU A 77 -6.26 7.08 11.53
C LEU A 77 -4.99 6.33 11.09
N CYS A 78 -4.35 5.59 12.00
CA CYS A 78 -3.12 4.85 11.74
C CYS A 78 -2.00 5.72 11.13
N LEU A 79 -1.94 7.00 11.50
CA LEU A 79 -0.94 7.93 10.95
C LEU A 79 0.47 7.57 11.43
N ASP A 80 0.58 6.96 12.60
CA ASP A 80 1.83 6.48 13.17
C ASP A 80 2.44 5.31 12.37
N ALA A 81 1.63 4.62 11.56
CA ALA A 81 2.05 3.55 10.64
C ALA A 81 3.06 4.03 9.58
N THR A 82 3.17 5.35 9.37
CA THR A 82 4.21 5.98 8.56
C THR A 82 5.60 5.93 9.21
N THR A 83 5.68 5.77 10.54
CA THR A 83 6.90 6.04 11.31
C THR A 83 7.93 4.91 11.18
N SER A 84 7.50 3.65 11.20
CA SER A 84 8.38 2.49 11.01
C SER A 84 7.59 1.25 10.60
N LEU A 85 7.99 0.63 9.49
CA LEU A 85 7.58 -0.74 9.18
C LEU A 85 8.31 -1.68 10.15
N PRO A 86 7.60 -2.61 10.82
CA PRO A 86 8.28 -3.64 11.60
C PRO A 86 9.14 -4.49 10.67
N PRO A 87 10.40 -4.78 11.04
CA PRO A 87 11.27 -5.59 10.21
C PRO A 87 10.67 -6.99 10.03
N VAL A 88 10.76 -7.50 8.81
CA VAL A 88 10.35 -8.87 8.49
C VAL A 88 11.33 -9.82 9.18
N ARG A 89 10.82 -10.70 10.04
CA ARG A 89 11.67 -11.58 10.87
C ARG A 89 12.14 -12.81 10.10
N SER A 90 11.34 -13.28 9.16
CA SER A 90 11.60 -14.45 8.34
C SER A 90 11.26 -14.15 6.89
N THR A 91 12.15 -14.50 5.99
CA THR A 91 11.95 -14.40 4.53
C THR A 91 11.80 -15.81 3.94
N PRO A 92 10.64 -16.48 4.14
CA PRO A 92 10.39 -17.80 3.59
C PRO A 92 10.33 -17.74 2.06
N HIS A 93 10.54 -18.88 1.39
CA HIS A 93 10.43 -18.92 -0.07
C HIS A 93 9.00 -18.56 -0.49
N PRO A 94 8.77 -17.77 -1.55
CA PRO A 94 7.42 -17.35 -1.95
C PRO A 94 6.43 -18.50 -2.15
N SER A 95 6.90 -19.69 -2.54
CA SER A 95 6.06 -20.88 -2.70
C SER A 95 5.45 -21.39 -1.39
N GLU A 96 6.07 -21.11 -0.25
CA GLU A 96 5.60 -21.49 1.09
C GLU A 96 4.63 -20.45 1.68
N CYS A 97 4.48 -19.31 1.01
CA CYS A 97 3.55 -18.27 1.42
C CYS A 97 2.14 -18.54 0.88
N GLU A 98 1.17 -18.24 1.74
CA GLU A 98 -0.25 -18.37 1.44
C GLU A 98 -0.94 -17.00 1.53
N LEU A 99 -2.01 -16.86 0.74
CA LEU A 99 -2.81 -15.66 0.66
C LEU A 99 -4.07 -15.85 1.52
N TYR A 100 -4.27 -14.95 2.47
CA TYR A 100 -5.41 -14.99 3.38
C TYR A 100 -6.38 -13.85 3.04
N TRP A 101 -7.66 -14.18 3.01
CA TRP A 101 -8.73 -13.19 2.97
C TRP A 101 -8.92 -12.57 4.36
N VAL A 102 -8.94 -11.24 4.43
CA VAL A 102 -9.10 -10.54 5.70
C VAL A 102 -10.57 -10.20 5.90
N ASP A 103 -11.14 -10.72 6.98
CA ASP A 103 -12.46 -10.32 7.45
C ASP A 103 -12.42 -8.88 7.96
N ARG A 104 -13.18 -8.01 7.29
CA ARG A 104 -13.27 -6.58 7.57
C ARG A 104 -13.87 -6.30 8.95
N ASP A 105 -14.90 -7.06 9.35
CA ASP A 105 -15.59 -6.83 10.61
C ASP A 105 -14.68 -7.22 11.79
N ALA A 106 -13.91 -8.30 11.62
CA ALA A 106 -12.88 -8.70 12.59
C ALA A 106 -11.71 -7.71 12.64
N LEU A 107 -11.30 -7.16 11.49
CA LEU A 107 -10.21 -6.19 11.38
C LEU A 107 -10.56 -4.86 12.08
N PHE A 108 -11.77 -4.34 11.87
CA PHE A 108 -12.24 -3.07 12.44
C PHE A 108 -12.97 -3.22 13.78
N SER A 109 -12.82 -4.35 14.46
CA SER A 109 -13.43 -4.63 15.78
C SER A 109 -12.86 -3.84 16.95
N TYR A 110 -11.81 -3.04 16.72
CA TYR A 110 -11.07 -2.28 17.75
C TYR A 110 -10.48 -3.16 18.87
N HIS A 111 -10.29 -4.46 18.61
CA HIS A 111 -9.56 -5.35 19.49
C HIS A 111 -8.05 -5.09 19.39
N SER A 112 -7.31 -5.20 20.52
CA SER A 112 -5.87 -4.89 20.58
C SER A 112 -5.02 -5.60 19.51
N ALA A 113 -5.31 -6.89 19.24
CA ALA A 113 -4.60 -7.65 18.21
C ALA A 113 -4.99 -7.24 16.79
N SER A 114 -6.26 -6.92 16.55
CA SER A 114 -6.77 -6.45 15.25
C SER A 114 -6.21 -5.08 14.93
N GLU A 115 -6.13 -4.18 15.91
CA GLU A 115 -5.55 -2.85 15.76
C GLU A 115 -4.05 -2.96 15.41
N ALA A 116 -3.31 -3.79 16.13
CA ALA A 116 -1.90 -4.03 15.80
C ALA A 116 -1.72 -4.65 14.39
N PHE A 117 -2.64 -5.49 13.94
CA PHE A 117 -2.64 -6.04 12.58
C PHE A 117 -2.98 -4.99 11.51
N LEU A 118 -4.01 -4.17 11.76
CA LEU A 118 -4.44 -3.06 10.91
C LEU A 118 -3.32 -2.05 10.72
N GLN A 119 -2.65 -1.64 11.80
CA GLN A 119 -1.51 -0.73 11.76
C GLN A 119 -0.36 -1.29 10.91
N ARG A 120 -0.06 -2.60 11.00
CA ARG A 120 0.95 -3.26 10.15
C ARG A 120 0.56 -3.27 8.67
N MET A 121 -0.71 -3.60 8.40
CA MET A 121 -1.26 -3.64 7.05
C MET A 121 -1.22 -2.24 6.40
N LEU A 122 -1.65 -1.21 7.12
CA LEU A 122 -1.65 0.17 6.66
C LEU A 122 -0.24 0.75 6.54
N ALA A 123 0.67 0.44 7.47
CA ALA A 123 2.07 0.81 7.35
C ALA A 123 2.62 0.33 6.01
N LEU A 124 2.30 -0.92 5.64
CA LEU A 124 2.74 -1.51 4.40
C LEU A 124 2.12 -0.81 3.16
N CYS A 125 0.81 -0.57 3.18
CA CYS A 125 0.11 0.18 2.14
C CYS A 125 0.70 1.59 1.96
N VAL A 126 0.99 2.28 3.05
CA VAL A 126 1.56 3.62 3.01
C VAL A 126 3.01 3.62 2.51
N SER A 127 3.78 2.59 2.84
CA SER A 127 5.19 2.47 2.43
C SER A 127 5.40 2.22 0.93
N SER A 128 4.42 1.60 0.28
CA SER A 128 4.50 1.20 -1.12
C SER A 128 3.91 2.25 -2.08
N HIS A 129 3.06 3.15 -1.59
CA HIS A 129 2.36 4.15 -2.39
C HIS A 129 2.88 5.57 -2.18
N TYR A 130 3.04 6.30 -3.28
CA TYR A 130 3.58 7.67 -3.33
C TYR A 130 2.66 8.70 -2.63
N LYS A 131 1.34 8.49 -2.70
CA LYS A 131 0.34 9.35 -2.07
C LYS A 131 -0.73 8.47 -1.45
N ASN A 132 -0.98 8.68 -0.17
CA ASN A 132 -2.07 8.05 0.56
C ASN A 132 -2.95 9.14 1.12
N THR A 133 -4.25 8.88 1.22
CA THR A 133 -5.17 9.77 1.93
C THR A 133 -5.78 9.02 3.10
N PRO A 134 -6.05 9.67 4.24
CA PRO A 134 -6.75 9.02 5.36
C PRO A 134 -8.11 8.43 4.95
N ASN A 135 -8.74 8.99 3.90
CA ASN A 135 -9.97 8.49 3.33
C ASN A 135 -9.83 7.08 2.74
N ASP A 136 -8.62 6.62 2.42
CA ASP A 136 -8.36 5.24 1.95
C ASP A 136 -8.79 4.22 3.02
N LEU A 137 -8.60 4.55 4.31
CA LEU A 137 -9.02 3.71 5.43
C LEU A 137 -10.54 3.62 5.52
N GLN A 138 -11.21 4.78 5.37
CA GLN A 138 -12.67 4.86 5.35
C GLN A 138 -13.25 4.07 4.17
N LEU A 139 -12.64 4.17 2.99
CA LEU A 139 -13.06 3.40 1.82
C LEU A 139 -12.94 1.89 2.07
N LEU A 140 -11.84 1.46 2.70
CA LEU A 140 -11.63 0.05 3.05
C LEU A 140 -12.65 -0.44 4.09
N SER A 141 -13.05 0.39 5.05
CA SER A 141 -14.02 0.03 6.09
C SER A 141 -15.47 0.04 5.58
N ASP A 142 -15.83 0.98 4.71
CA ASP A 142 -17.23 1.24 4.36
C ASP A 142 -17.65 0.47 3.11
N ALA A 143 -16.85 0.54 2.03
CA ALA A 143 -17.28 0.03 0.72
C ALA A 143 -17.30 -1.52 0.67
N PRO A 144 -18.48 -2.15 0.50
CA PRO A 144 -18.62 -3.62 0.56
C PRO A 144 -17.96 -4.34 -0.61
N ALA A 145 -17.79 -3.64 -1.74
CA ALA A 145 -17.09 -4.16 -2.90
C ALA A 145 -15.57 -4.27 -2.69
N HIS A 146 -15.01 -3.56 -1.69
CA HIS A 146 -13.58 -3.61 -1.39
C HIS A 146 -13.26 -4.83 -0.53
N GLN A 147 -12.26 -5.60 -0.95
CA GLN A 147 -11.73 -6.74 -0.20
C GLN A 147 -10.21 -6.60 -0.06
N ALA A 148 -9.69 -7.06 1.07
CA ALA A 148 -8.26 -7.07 1.35
C ALA A 148 -7.77 -8.51 1.51
N PHE A 149 -6.64 -8.78 0.86
CA PHE A 149 -5.91 -10.03 0.98
C PHE A 149 -4.51 -9.74 1.50
N VAL A 150 -4.00 -10.65 2.33
CA VAL A 150 -2.67 -10.53 2.94
C VAL A 150 -1.87 -11.78 2.65
N LEU A 151 -0.65 -11.61 2.16
CA LEU A 151 0.30 -12.69 1.98
C LEU A 151 1.10 -12.87 3.27
N LEU A 152 0.98 -14.03 3.88
CA LEU A 152 1.69 -14.37 5.12
C LEU A 152 2.71 -15.48 4.84
N GLY A 153 3.80 -15.46 5.59
CA GLY A 153 4.69 -16.62 5.67
C GLY A 153 4.05 -17.78 6.44
N PRO A 154 4.72 -18.95 6.52
CA PRO A 154 4.25 -20.08 7.31
C PRO A 154 3.92 -19.66 8.76
N VAL A 155 2.66 -19.82 9.14
CA VAL A 155 2.15 -19.43 10.46
C VAL A 155 2.30 -20.61 11.41
N ASP A 156 2.99 -20.38 12.51
CA ASP A 156 3.06 -21.33 13.62
C ASP A 156 1.81 -21.16 14.49
N VAL A 157 0.94 -22.18 14.48
CA VAL A 157 -0.38 -22.17 15.14
C VAL A 157 -0.23 -22.08 16.67
N ASP A 158 0.88 -22.56 17.24
CA ASP A 158 1.13 -22.55 18.68
C ASP A 158 1.77 -21.24 19.16
N ALA A 159 2.26 -20.41 18.23
CA ALA A 159 2.89 -19.16 18.58
C ALA A 159 1.83 -18.09 18.87
N LYS A 160 1.80 -17.57 20.11
CA LYS A 160 0.97 -16.40 20.53
C LYS A 160 1.47 -15.07 19.93
N ARG A 161 1.79 -15.03 18.64
CA ARG A 161 2.34 -13.86 17.96
C ARG A 161 1.53 -13.54 16.71
N LEU A 162 1.44 -12.25 16.42
CA LEU A 162 0.87 -11.79 15.15
C LEU A 162 1.82 -12.18 14.00
N PRO A 163 1.29 -12.75 12.90
CA PRO A 163 2.08 -13.10 11.74
C PRO A 163 2.67 -11.85 11.07
N ASP A 164 3.76 -12.04 10.33
CA ASP A 164 4.38 -10.97 9.55
C ASP A 164 3.66 -10.86 8.20
N ILE A 165 3.23 -9.64 7.87
CA ILE A 165 2.54 -9.32 6.61
C ILE A 165 3.60 -9.02 5.55
N LEU A 166 3.74 -9.90 4.56
CA LEU A 166 4.76 -9.79 3.51
C LEU A 166 4.27 -8.93 2.34
N ALA A 167 2.99 -9.10 1.97
CA ALA A 167 2.32 -8.31 0.97
C ALA A 167 0.84 -8.12 1.31
N VAL A 168 0.23 -7.05 0.81
CA VAL A 168 -1.19 -6.75 0.90
C VAL A 168 -1.70 -6.48 -0.52
N VAL A 169 -2.83 -7.09 -0.86
CA VAL A 169 -3.53 -6.84 -2.13
C VAL A 169 -4.94 -6.36 -1.80
N GLN A 170 -5.25 -5.14 -2.21
CA GLN A 170 -6.60 -4.59 -2.12
C GLN A 170 -7.26 -4.71 -3.49
N ILE A 171 -8.46 -5.27 -3.51
CA ILE A 171 -9.28 -5.36 -4.71
C ILE A 171 -10.61 -4.64 -4.51
N CYS A 172 -11.27 -4.33 -5.61
CA CYS A 172 -12.66 -3.87 -5.65
C CYS A 172 -13.41 -4.71 -6.68
N LEU A 173 -14.53 -5.30 -6.28
CA LEU A 173 -15.45 -5.96 -7.20
C LEU A 173 -16.21 -4.89 -7.98
N GLU A 174 -16.18 -4.97 -9.30
CA GLU A 174 -16.81 -3.97 -10.19
C GLU A 174 -17.69 -4.67 -11.23
N GLY A 175 -18.69 -3.94 -11.73
CA GLY A 175 -19.55 -4.39 -12.82
C GLY A 175 -20.92 -4.91 -12.36
N ASP A 176 -21.51 -5.82 -13.13
CA ASP A 176 -22.91 -6.27 -12.96
C ASP A 176 -23.91 -5.09 -12.98
N ILE A 177 -23.64 -4.10 -13.85
CA ILE A 177 -24.47 -2.90 -13.96
C ILE A 177 -25.63 -3.18 -14.92
N SER A 178 -26.84 -2.82 -14.48
CA SER A 178 -28.03 -2.97 -15.32
C SER A 178 -27.91 -2.18 -16.64
N HIS A 179 -28.32 -2.81 -17.74
CA HIS A 179 -28.29 -2.18 -19.07
C HIS A 179 -29.04 -0.84 -19.12
N GLU A 180 -30.13 -0.70 -18.36
CA GLU A 180 -30.89 0.56 -18.30
C GLU A 180 -30.05 1.69 -17.70
N SER A 181 -29.36 1.42 -16.58
CA SER A 181 -28.45 2.37 -15.95
C SER A 181 -27.31 2.78 -16.89
N VAL A 182 -26.69 1.80 -17.57
CA VAL A 182 -25.59 2.05 -18.51
C VAL A 182 -26.06 2.94 -19.66
N ARG A 183 -27.20 2.62 -20.27
CA ARG A 183 -27.76 3.38 -21.41
C ARG A 183 -28.14 4.80 -21.00
N ARG A 184 -28.72 4.97 -19.81
CA ARG A 184 -29.07 6.29 -19.26
C ARG A 184 -27.84 7.15 -19.01
N SER A 185 -26.80 6.57 -18.40
CA SER A 185 -25.54 7.26 -18.10
C SER A 185 -24.81 7.67 -19.38
N MET A 186 -24.72 6.76 -20.35
CA MET A 186 -24.13 7.02 -21.68
C MET A 186 -24.85 8.14 -22.43
N ALA A 187 -26.18 8.17 -22.40
CA ALA A 187 -26.96 9.23 -23.04
C ALA A 187 -26.74 10.61 -22.40
N ARG A 188 -26.39 10.66 -21.10
CA ARG A 188 -26.12 11.91 -20.36
C ARG A 188 -24.65 12.29 -20.34
N GLY A 189 -23.74 11.40 -20.73
CA GLY A 189 -22.30 11.59 -20.57
C GLY A 189 -21.84 11.63 -19.10
N GLU A 190 -22.62 11.07 -18.18
CA GLU A 190 -22.30 11.04 -16.75
C GLU A 190 -21.52 9.75 -16.42
N THR A 191 -20.48 9.85 -15.61
CA THR A 191 -19.78 8.72 -14.99
C THR A 191 -20.09 8.70 -13.49
N PRO A 192 -20.94 7.76 -13.02
CA PRO A 192 -21.18 7.56 -11.60
C PRO A 192 -19.88 7.26 -10.84
N SER A 193 -19.86 7.54 -9.55
CA SER A 193 -18.74 7.15 -8.68
C SER A 193 -18.75 5.64 -8.45
N GLY A 194 -17.62 4.98 -8.70
CA GLY A 194 -17.50 3.51 -8.64
C GLY A 194 -17.35 2.91 -10.03
N ASP A 195 -17.16 1.59 -10.11
CA ASP A 195 -17.09 0.81 -11.36
C ASP A 195 -16.26 1.47 -12.48
N LEU A 196 -15.09 1.98 -12.12
CA LEU A 196 -14.28 2.86 -12.96
C LEU A 196 -13.95 2.20 -14.30
N ILE A 197 -13.59 0.91 -14.30
CA ILE A 197 -13.24 0.19 -15.53
C ILE A 197 -14.49 -0.01 -16.39
N ALA A 198 -15.60 -0.42 -15.78
CA ALA A 198 -16.86 -0.64 -16.49
C ALA A 198 -17.31 0.62 -17.24
N TRP A 199 -17.31 1.77 -16.57
CA TRP A 199 -17.68 3.05 -17.18
C TRP A 199 -16.69 3.52 -18.23
N THR A 200 -15.39 3.45 -17.93
CA THR A 200 -14.35 3.93 -18.85
C THR A 200 -14.37 3.15 -20.16
N VAL A 201 -14.43 1.82 -20.09
CA VAL A 201 -14.46 0.96 -21.28
C VAL A 201 -15.75 1.16 -22.06
N SER A 202 -16.91 1.16 -21.38
CA SER A 202 -18.20 1.32 -22.05
C SER A 202 -18.32 2.67 -22.76
N GLN A 203 -17.79 3.75 -22.18
CA GLN A 203 -17.83 5.08 -22.80
C GLN A 203 -16.84 5.25 -23.95
N GLN A 204 -15.60 4.78 -23.79
CA GLN A 204 -14.54 4.98 -24.80
C GLN A 204 -14.75 4.08 -26.02
N PHE A 205 -15.22 2.84 -25.82
CA PHE A 205 -15.44 1.88 -26.90
C PHE A 205 -16.90 1.82 -27.34
N GLN A 206 -17.81 2.54 -26.67
CA GLN A 206 -19.25 2.52 -26.94
C GLN A 206 -19.88 1.12 -26.83
N GLU A 207 -19.30 0.27 -25.97
CA GLU A 207 -19.72 -1.11 -25.74
C GLU A 207 -20.46 -1.21 -24.39
N PRO A 208 -21.80 -1.03 -24.36
CA PRO A 208 -22.57 -1.09 -23.11
C PRO A 208 -22.60 -2.48 -22.48
N GLU A 209 -22.32 -3.54 -23.26
CA GLU A 209 -22.28 -4.92 -22.78
C GLU A 209 -21.15 -5.15 -21.78
N PHE A 210 -20.05 -4.40 -21.90
CA PHE A 210 -18.90 -4.54 -21.00
C PHE A 210 -19.26 -4.17 -19.55
N ALA A 211 -20.07 -3.12 -19.33
CA ALA A 211 -20.49 -2.74 -17.99
C ALA A 211 -21.43 -3.75 -17.31
N SER A 212 -22.05 -4.65 -18.08
CA SER A 212 -22.86 -5.74 -17.54
C SER A 212 -22.02 -6.97 -17.14
N LEU A 213 -20.75 -7.03 -17.54
CA LEU A 213 -19.83 -8.05 -17.02
C LEU A 213 -19.47 -7.74 -15.57
N SER A 214 -19.22 -8.77 -14.77
CA SER A 214 -18.67 -8.66 -13.42
C SER A 214 -17.19 -8.99 -13.43
N GLY A 215 -16.40 -8.25 -12.66
CA GLY A 215 -14.97 -8.45 -12.54
C GLY A 215 -14.41 -7.95 -11.21
N ALA A 216 -13.11 -8.13 -11.04
CA ALA A 216 -12.37 -7.61 -9.90
C ALA A 216 -11.25 -6.70 -10.39
N ARG A 217 -11.17 -5.49 -9.85
CA ARG A 217 -10.07 -4.56 -10.07
C ARG A 217 -9.09 -4.63 -8.91
N VAL A 218 -7.82 -4.86 -9.20
CA VAL A 218 -6.76 -4.66 -8.21
C VAL A 218 -6.56 -3.16 -8.00
N VAL A 219 -6.96 -2.67 -6.83
CA VAL A 219 -6.83 -1.26 -6.44
C VAL A 219 -5.40 -0.97 -6.00
N ARG A 220 -4.82 -1.89 -5.22
CA ARG A 220 -3.54 -1.69 -4.57
C ARG A 220 -2.78 -3.00 -4.42
N VAL A 221 -1.47 -2.97 -4.66
CA VAL A 221 -0.54 -4.05 -4.29
C VAL A 221 0.61 -3.43 -3.51
N ALA A 222 0.76 -3.83 -2.26
CA ALA A 222 1.76 -3.35 -1.35
C ALA A 222 2.68 -4.51 -0.93
N VAL A 223 3.96 -4.43 -1.26
CA VAL A 223 4.97 -5.43 -0.86
C VAL A 223 5.97 -4.76 0.05
N HIS A 224 6.46 -5.49 1.05
CA HIS A 224 7.43 -4.93 1.99
C HIS A 224 8.66 -4.44 1.23
N PRO A 225 9.15 -3.21 1.47
CA PRO A 225 10.23 -2.62 0.67
C PRO A 225 11.50 -3.45 0.70
N ASP A 226 11.80 -4.10 1.83
CA ASP A 226 12.97 -4.98 1.98
C ASP A 226 12.81 -6.32 1.25
N LEU A 227 11.57 -6.69 0.88
CA LEU A 227 11.24 -7.91 0.13
C LEU A 227 11.00 -7.63 -1.36
N ALA A 228 11.24 -6.40 -1.79
CA ALA A 228 11.09 -6.03 -3.19
C ALA A 228 12.05 -6.85 -4.06
N ARG A 229 11.57 -7.29 -5.22
CA ARG A 229 12.30 -8.15 -6.19
C ARG A 229 12.55 -9.60 -5.74
N MET A 230 11.88 -10.06 -4.67
CA MET A 230 11.92 -11.48 -4.25
C MET A 230 10.70 -12.30 -4.73
N GLY A 231 9.78 -11.71 -5.51
CA GLY A 231 8.66 -12.42 -6.12
C GLY A 231 7.38 -12.55 -5.27
N TYR A 232 7.34 -12.00 -4.05
CA TYR A 232 6.14 -12.05 -3.19
C TYR A 232 4.91 -11.37 -3.82
N GLY A 233 5.10 -10.27 -4.54
CA GLY A 233 4.01 -9.59 -5.24
C GLY A 233 3.42 -10.45 -6.37
N SER A 234 4.27 -11.10 -7.16
CA SER A 234 3.84 -12.05 -8.21
C SER A 234 3.10 -13.22 -7.60
N ARG A 235 3.64 -13.82 -6.54
CA ARG A 235 2.98 -14.90 -5.80
C ARG A 235 1.59 -14.51 -5.29
N ALA A 236 1.44 -13.32 -4.73
CA ALA A 236 0.16 -12.84 -4.22
C ALA A 236 -0.88 -12.70 -5.34
N LEU A 237 -0.48 -12.16 -6.51
CA LEU A 237 -1.36 -12.04 -7.67
C LEU A 237 -1.70 -13.41 -8.27
N ASP A 238 -0.72 -14.30 -8.39
CA ASP A 238 -0.95 -15.66 -8.90
C ASP A 238 -1.98 -16.38 -8.02
N LEU A 239 -1.80 -16.37 -6.70
CA LEU A 239 -2.75 -16.98 -5.75
C LEU A 239 -4.14 -16.34 -5.82
N LEU A 240 -4.21 -15.02 -5.97
CA LEU A 240 -5.46 -14.30 -6.13
C LEU A 240 -6.20 -14.74 -7.40
N THR A 241 -5.49 -14.86 -8.52
CA THR A 241 -6.06 -15.34 -9.78
C THR A 241 -6.59 -16.76 -9.65
N HIS A 242 -5.81 -17.68 -9.07
CA HIS A 242 -6.25 -19.06 -8.84
C HIS A 242 -7.46 -19.12 -7.90
N TYR A 243 -7.54 -18.24 -6.89
CA TYR A 243 -8.69 -18.15 -5.99
C TYR A 243 -9.98 -17.78 -6.75
N TYR A 244 -9.95 -16.75 -7.60
CA TYR A 244 -11.13 -16.34 -8.37
C TYR A 244 -11.45 -17.26 -9.56
N GLN A 245 -10.48 -18.02 -10.06
CA GLN A 245 -10.71 -19.07 -11.07
C GLN A 245 -11.30 -20.35 -10.46
N GLY A 246 -11.30 -20.49 -9.14
CA GLY A 246 -11.82 -21.67 -8.44
C GLY A 246 -10.81 -22.82 -8.30
N ASP A 247 -9.53 -22.60 -8.61
CA ASP A 247 -8.47 -23.60 -8.51
C ASP A 247 -8.03 -23.83 -7.06
N VAL A 248 -8.16 -22.81 -6.21
CA VAL A 248 -7.86 -22.90 -4.78
C VAL A 248 -9.14 -23.28 -4.04
N ARG A 249 -9.20 -24.50 -3.49
CA ARG A 249 -10.29 -24.89 -2.57
C ARG A 249 -10.18 -24.02 -1.31
N PRO A 250 -11.30 -23.50 -0.77
CA PRO A 250 -11.27 -22.83 0.52
C PRO A 250 -10.64 -23.77 1.55
N LEU A 251 -9.72 -23.24 2.37
CA LEU A 251 -9.17 -23.95 3.51
C LEU A 251 -10.36 -24.55 4.28
N LYS A 252 -10.42 -25.88 4.36
CA LYS A 252 -11.50 -26.57 5.06
C LYS A 252 -11.58 -26.02 6.49
N PRO A 253 -12.79 -25.79 7.00
CA PRO A 253 -12.99 -25.33 8.38
C PRO A 253 -12.42 -26.32 9.40
#